data_AF-W1YQ55-F1
#
_entry.id   AF-W1YQ55-F1
#
_cell.length_a   1.000
_cell.length_b   1.000
_cell.length_c   1.000
_cell.angle_alpha   90.00
_cell.angle_beta   90.00
_cell.angle_gamma   90.00
#
_symmetry.space_group_name_H-M   'P 1'
#
loop_
_entity.id
_entity.type
_entity.pdbx_description
1 polymer ?
#
loop_
_entity_poly.entity_id
_entity_poly.type
_entity_poly.pdbx_seq_one_letter_code
_entity_poly.pdbx_strand_id
1 'polypeptide(L)'
;YLVFQGEWSTPVLGGNFETELVEDFFQALAMSAAMNLHVRNLYGRNTHHIIESMFKATGRALRKAVTINPDIQGVNSTKGVI
;
A
#
# COMPACT_ATOMS: atom_id res chain seq x y z
N TYR A 1 4.03 -6.44 -7.90
CA TYR A 1 3.86 -7.54 -6.93
C TYR A 1 3.28 -6.99 -5.63
N LEU A 2 2.44 -7.76 -4.92
CA LEU A 2 1.87 -7.36 -3.62
C LEU A 2 2.18 -8.43 -2.55
N VAL A 3 2.55 -7.97 -1.36
CA VAL A 3 2.38 -8.73 -0.11
C VAL A 3 1.42 -7.95 0.77
N PHE A 4 0.33 -8.60 1.16
CA PHE A 4 -0.72 -8.00 1.97
C PHE A 4 -0.96 -8.80 3.24
N GLN A 5 -0.99 -8.10 4.38
CA GLN A 5 -1.24 -8.69 5.69
C GLN A 5 -2.10 -7.72 6.52
N GLY A 6 -3.42 -7.89 6.42
CA GLY A 6 -4.41 -7.17 7.20
C GLY A 6 -5.50 -8.13 7.67
N GLU A 7 -6.03 -7.90 8.86
CA GLU A 7 -7.12 -8.69 9.42
C GLU A 7 -8.24 -7.75 9.86
N TRP A 8 -9.48 -8.16 9.60
CA TRP A 8 -10.69 -7.38 9.86
C TRP A 8 -11.64 -8.18 10.75
N SER A 9 -12.35 -7.48 11.63
CA SER A 9 -13.39 -8.09 12.49
C SER A 9 -14.82 -7.83 12.02
N THR A 10 -15.01 -7.05 10.93
CA THR A 10 -16.33 -6.79 10.31
C THR A 10 -16.20 -6.92 8.80
N PRO A 11 -17.18 -7.51 8.09
CA PRO A 11 -17.15 -7.64 6.64
C PRO A 11 -17.51 -6.33 5.91
N VAL A 12 -18.22 -5.42 6.56
CA VAL A 12 -18.67 -4.15 5.99
C VAL A 12 -18.34 -3.00 6.95
N LEU A 13 -17.79 -1.92 6.41
CA LEU A 13 -17.59 -0.64 7.08
C LEU A 13 -18.62 0.40 6.59
N GLY A 14 -19.17 1.19 7.51
CA GLY A 14 -20.05 2.32 7.18
C GLY A 14 -21.37 1.93 6.49
N GLY A 15 -21.69 0.64 6.40
CA GLY A 15 -22.90 0.11 5.77
C GLY A 15 -22.82 -0.12 4.25
N ASN A 16 -21.72 0.27 3.59
CA ASN A 16 -21.60 0.19 2.13
C ASN A 16 -20.18 -0.13 1.60
N PHE A 17 -19.19 -0.31 2.47
CA PHE A 17 -17.81 -0.60 2.05
C PHE A 17 -17.41 -2.00 2.50
N GLU A 18 -17.33 -2.94 1.56
CA GLU A 18 -16.88 -4.31 1.80
C GLU A 18 -15.38 -4.34 2.10
N THR A 19 -14.98 -4.91 3.24
CA THR A 19 -13.59 -4.84 3.72
C THR A 19 -12.63 -5.70 2.91
N GLU A 20 -13.14 -6.70 2.18
CA GLU A 20 -12.33 -7.51 1.26
C GLU A 20 -11.74 -6.68 0.11
N LEU A 21 -12.46 -5.64 -0.35
CA LEU A 21 -12.02 -4.76 -1.43
C LEU A 21 -10.74 -3.98 -1.09
N VAL A 22 -10.33 -3.95 0.18
CA VAL A 22 -9.08 -3.31 0.59
C VAL A 22 -7.88 -4.02 -0.02
N GLU A 23 -7.84 -5.35 0.02
CA GLU A 23 -6.74 -6.11 -0.57
C GLU A 23 -6.75 -5.98 -2.10
N ASP A 24 -7.92 -6.09 -2.73
CA ASP A 24 -8.10 -5.90 -4.17
C ASP A 24 -7.65 -4.51 -4.63
N PHE A 25 -7.95 -3.47 -3.85
CA PHE A 25 -7.46 -2.12 -4.12
C PHE A 25 -5.94 -2.07 -4.14
N PHE A 26 -5.26 -2.62 -3.12
CA PHE A 26 -3.80 -2.61 -3.08
C PHE A 26 -3.18 -3.50 -4.16
N GLN A 27 -3.85 -4.58 -4.54
CA GLN A 27 -3.44 -5.45 -5.63
C GLN A 27 -3.51 -4.70 -6.96
N ALA A 28 -4.64 -4.08 -7.26
CA ALA A 28 -4.81 -3.25 -8.45
C ALA A 28 -3.81 -2.09 -8.47
N LEU A 29 -3.64 -1.38 -7.36
CA LEU A 29 -2.67 -0.29 -7.24
C LEU A 29 -1.24 -0.76 -7.56
N ALA A 30 -0.80 -1.88 -6.96
CA ALA A 30 0.55 -2.40 -7.18
C ALA A 30 0.78 -2.85 -8.62
N MET A 31 -0.21 -3.49 -9.25
CA MET A 31 -0.11 -3.96 -10.63
C MET A 31 -0.15 -2.80 -11.63
N SER A 32 -1.13 -1.91 -11.51
CA SER A 32 -1.31 -0.80 -12.45
C SER A 32 -0.19 0.24 -12.38
N ALA A 33 0.39 0.44 -11.19
CA ALA A 33 1.56 1.30 -11.03
C ALA A 33 2.89 0.59 -11.34
N ALA A 34 2.87 -0.68 -11.75
CA ALA A 34 4.05 -1.50 -12.01
C ALA A 34 5.10 -1.46 -10.87
N MET A 35 4.62 -1.60 -9.63
CA MET A 35 5.48 -1.53 -8.44
C MET A 35 5.42 -2.79 -7.58
N ASN A 36 6.42 -2.92 -6.71
CA ASN A 36 6.42 -3.87 -5.62
C ASN A 36 5.91 -3.16 -4.36
N LEU A 37 4.82 -3.65 -3.80
CA LEU A 37 4.18 -3.06 -2.62
C LEU A 37 4.04 -4.11 -1.51
N HIS A 38 4.40 -3.72 -0.29
CA HIS A 38 4.20 -4.53 0.92
C HIS A 38 3.37 -3.70 1.89
N VAL A 39 2.22 -4.22 2.30
CA VAL A 39 1.34 -3.56 3.27
C VAL A 39 1.03 -4.54 4.39
N ARG A 40 1.44 -4.20 5.60
CA ARG A 40 1.23 -5.01 6.80
C ARG A 40 0.67 -4.13 7.91
N ASN A 41 -0.48 -4.51 8.45
CA ASN A 41 -0.89 -4.05 9.76
C ASN A 41 -0.13 -4.83 10.83
N LEU A 42 0.53 -4.15 11.77
CA LEU A 42 1.27 -4.83 12.85
C LEU A 42 0.36 -5.32 13.97
N TYR A 43 -0.66 -4.53 14.31
CA TYR A 43 -1.66 -4.83 15.32
C TYR A 43 -2.79 -3.81 15.25
N GLY A 44 -3.96 -4.17 15.77
CA GLY A 44 -5.11 -3.28 15.87
C GLY A 44 -6.37 -4.07 16.17
N ARG A 45 -7.42 -3.41 16.67
CA ARG A 45 -8.69 -4.05 17.01
C ARG A 45 -9.89 -3.54 16.20
N ASN A 46 -9.78 -2.32 15.66
CA ASN A 46 -10.87 -1.64 14.98
C ASN A 46 -10.58 -1.63 13.48
N THR A 47 -11.44 -2.28 12.70
CA THR A 47 -11.29 -2.44 11.25
C THR A 47 -11.12 -1.11 10.51
N HIS A 48 -11.88 -0.06 10.88
CA HIS A 48 -11.74 1.26 10.26
C HIS A 48 -10.33 1.82 10.48
N HIS A 49 -9.86 1.85 11.73
CA HIS A 49 -8.53 2.39 12.04
C HIS A 49 -7.41 1.57 11.41
N ILE A 50 -7.55 0.23 11.34
CA ILE A 50 -6.57 -0.63 10.68
C ILE A 50 -6.47 -0.24 9.20
N ILE A 51 -7.60 -0.25 8.48
CA ILE A 51 -7.63 0.06 7.05
C ILE A 51 -7.09 1.49 6.81
N GLU A 52 -7.58 2.48 7.55
CA GLU A 52 -7.11 3.86 7.43
C GLU A 52 -5.59 3.97 7.67
N SER A 53 -5.05 3.24 8.65
CA SER A 53 -3.61 3.24 8.93
C SER A 53 -2.79 2.66 7.77
N MET A 54 -3.29 1.63 7.08
CA MET A 54 -2.65 1.01 5.93
C MET A 54 -2.60 1.98 4.74
N PHE A 55 -3.68 2.71 4.46
CA PHE A 55 -3.71 3.75 3.43
C PHE A 55 -2.76 4.91 3.78
N LYS A 56 -2.78 5.40 5.04
CA LYS A 56 -1.87 6.46 5.50
C LYS A 56 -0.40 6.04 5.40
N ALA A 57 -0.08 4.81 5.80
CA ALA A 57 1.27 4.27 5.70
C ALA A 57 1.73 4.19 4.24
N THR A 58 0.87 3.69 3.36
CA THR A 58 1.15 3.61 1.92
C THR A 58 1.37 5.00 1.32
N GLY A 59 0.53 5.98 1.63
CA GLY A 59 0.71 7.35 1.14
C GLY A 59 2.04 7.98 1.55
N ARG A 60 2.49 7.76 2.80
CA ARG A 60 3.81 8.21 3.25
C ARG A 60 4.96 7.48 2.54
N ALA A 61 4.84 6.16 2.36
CA ALA A 61 5.85 5.37 1.67
C ALA A 61 5.97 5.78 0.20
N LEU A 62 4.84 5.96 -0.49
CA LEU A 62 4.79 6.44 -1.87
C LEU A 62 5.40 7.82 -2.00
N ARG A 63 5.05 8.78 -1.12
CA ARG A 63 5.67 10.11 -1.11
C ARG A 63 7.20 10.00 -1.08
N LYS A 64 7.75 9.17 -0.20
CA LYS A 64 9.20 8.96 -0.12
C LYS A 64 9.76 8.32 -1.41
N ALA A 65 9.07 7.32 -1.96
CA ALA A 65 9.53 6.59 -3.14
C ALA A 65 9.54 7.44 -4.42
N VAL A 66 8.58 8.36 -4.58
CA VAL A 66 8.45 9.21 -5.79
C VAL A 66 9.13 10.57 -5.65
N THR A 67 9.66 10.91 -4.47
CA THR A 67 10.37 12.18 -4.28
C THR A 67 11.66 12.15 -5.10
N ILE A 68 11.85 13.17 -5.95
CA ILE A 68 13.09 13.32 -6.73
C ILE A 68 14.26 13.53 -5.76
N ASN A 69 15.27 12.68 -5.84
CA ASN A 69 16.52 12.85 -5.13
C ASN A 69 17.57 13.45 -6.08
N PRO A 70 18.03 14.70 -5.85
CA PRO A 70 19.02 15.35 -6.71
C PRO A 70 20.39 14.66 -6.72
N ASP A 71 20.69 13.84 -5.71
CA ASP A 71 21.97 13.10 -5.62
C ASP A 71 21.99 11.86 -6.53
N ILE A 72 20.83 11.40 -7.02
CA ILE A 72 20.73 10.25 -7.91
C ILE A 72 20.92 10.74 -9.35
N GLN A 73 21.99 10.26 -9.99
CA GLN A 73 22.22 10.48 -11.41
C GLN A 73 21.78 9.26 -12.22
N GLY A 74 20.94 9.48 -13.24
CA GLY A 74 20.45 8.41 -14.10
C GLY A 74 19.40 7.51 -13.44
N VAL A 75 19.32 6.26 -13.89
CA VAL A 75 18.34 5.28 -13.39
C VAL A 75 18.84 4.69 -12.07
N ASN A 76 18.00 4.69 -11.04
CA ASN A 76 18.32 4.15 -9.72
C ASN A 76 18.26 2.60 -9.68
N SER A 77 19.09 1.96 -10.51
CA SER A 77 19.18 0.50 -10.66
C SER A 77 20.59 0.13 -11.12
N THR A 78 21.21 -0.87 -10.51
CA THR A 78 22.54 -1.37 -10.93
C THR A 78 22.53 -1.99 -12.32
N LYS A 79 21.35 -2.37 -12.82
CA LYS A 79 21.16 -2.86 -14.19
C LYS A 79 20.99 -1.72 -15.21
N GLY A 80 20.89 -0.47 -14.75
CA GLY A 80 20.67 0.71 -15.60
C GLY A 80 19.24 0.85 -16.14
N VAL A 81 18.32 -0.04 -15.76
CA VAL A 81 16.91 -0.07 -16.19
C VAL A 81 16.00 -0.48 -15.03
N ILE A 82 14.72 -0.08 -15.11
CA ILE A 82 13.64 -0.47 -14.17
C ILE A 82 12.60 -1.28 -14.94
#